data_AF-A0A2V8YE36-F1
#
_entry.id   AF-A0A2V8YE36-F1
#
_cell.length_a   1.000
_cell.length_b   1.000
_cell.length_c   1.000
_cell.angle_alpha   90.00
_cell.angle_beta   90.00
_cell.angle_gamma   90.00
#
_symmetry.space_group_name_H-M   'P 1'
#
loop_
_entity.id
_entity.type
_entity.pdbx_description
1 polymer ?
#
loop_
_entity_poly.entity_id
_entity_poly.type
_entity_poly.pdbx_seq_one_letter_code
_entity_poly.pdbx_strand_id
1 'polypeptide(L)'
;MFTFLFGPFLAVLPKRWRRSLPFLKSMKWRLPCILSGFGEFGLAIIAMLYWYSYSVTTWVSRGLDAALAGKAGPGVSDQEVGFMAMFIFATHPLTWLILYFAVEGSVRLVGAAFTESDLGILPLFVLDKIFLKIAGQSSPSAAQEGGYTETNLSSYVGAIREKVRVTKALSLPDELCVRKEGAEEFLEIRACRAKPDWTPSRTVKYQDTFYRLEGCSHGSEPRPFRYRLRRLSARVMGRTVLIYSPEQEPVEAEK
;
A
#
# COMPACT_ATOMS: atom_id res chain seq x y z
N MET A 1 27.06 33.12 9.18
CA MET A 1 27.89 31.97 9.58
C MET A 1 27.11 30.85 10.27
N PHE A 2 26.33 31.14 11.32
CA PHE A 2 25.56 30.13 12.06
C PHE A 2 24.73 29.19 11.16
N THR A 3 24.08 29.75 10.14
CA THR A 3 23.27 29.01 9.16
C THR A 3 24.04 27.97 8.37
N PHE A 4 25.30 28.24 8.03
CA PHE A 4 26.13 27.34 7.25
C PHE A 4 26.77 26.26 8.12
N LEU A 5 27.11 26.62 9.36
CA LEU A 5 27.80 25.71 10.28
C LEU A 5 26.82 24.73 10.95
N PHE A 6 25.70 25.24 11.47
CA PHE A 6 24.73 24.43 12.23
C PHE A 6 23.49 24.05 11.42
N GLY A 7 23.19 24.78 10.35
CA GLY A 7 22.02 24.52 9.51
C GLY A 7 21.98 23.10 8.94
N PRO A 8 23.06 22.56 8.37
CA PRO A 8 23.05 21.20 7.82
C PRO A 8 22.73 20.12 8.86
N PHE A 9 23.19 20.28 10.10
CA PHE A 9 22.87 19.37 11.20
C PHE A 9 21.42 19.52 11.67
N LEU A 10 20.92 20.75 11.74
CA LEU A 10 19.54 21.03 12.12
C LEU A 10 18.54 20.65 11.02
N ALA A 11 18.96 20.59 9.76
CA ALA A 11 18.13 20.18 8.63
C ALA A 11 17.68 18.71 8.70
N VAL A 12 18.39 17.89 9.47
CA VAL A 12 18.00 16.48 9.75
C VAL A 12 16.67 16.42 10.51
N LEU A 13 16.34 17.45 11.30
CA LEU A 13 15.14 17.47 12.13
C LEU A 13 13.86 17.68 11.30
N PRO A 14 12.73 17.10 11.74
CA PRO A 14 11.43 17.37 11.14
C PRO A 14 11.09 18.86 11.16
N LYS A 15 10.33 19.31 10.14
CA LYS A 15 9.92 20.72 9.95
C LYS A 15 9.23 21.31 11.19
N ARG A 16 8.46 20.51 11.93
CA ARG A 16 7.80 20.93 13.17
C ARG A 16 8.79 21.31 14.26
N TRP A 17 9.81 20.49 14.47
CA TRP A 17 10.82 20.69 15.52
C TRP A 17 11.75 21.85 15.18
N ARG A 18 11.96 22.10 13.88
CA ARG A 18 12.64 23.31 13.40
C ARG A 18 11.84 24.58 13.67
N ARG A 19 10.51 24.54 13.55
CA ARG A 19 9.63 25.69 13.75
C ARG A 19 9.28 25.98 15.22
N SER A 20 9.44 25.01 16.11
CA SER A 20 9.24 25.21 17.55
C SER A 20 10.33 26.08 18.17
N LEU A 21 11.53 26.12 17.56
CA LEU A 21 12.66 26.91 18.04
C LEU A 21 12.56 28.36 17.52
N PRO A 22 12.43 29.37 18.40
CA PRO A 22 12.16 30.76 18.01
C PRO A 22 13.28 31.38 17.16
N PHE A 23 14.52 30.97 17.39
CA PHE A 23 15.70 31.44 16.66
C PHE A 23 15.82 30.87 15.23
N LEU A 24 15.06 29.82 14.89
CA LEU A 24 15.12 29.15 13.58
C LEU A 24 13.95 29.50 12.66
N LYS A 25 12.97 30.29 13.12
CA LYS A 25 11.77 30.65 12.34
C LYS A 25 12.06 31.50 11.10
N SER A 26 13.08 32.36 11.15
CA SER A 26 13.46 33.27 10.05
C SER A 26 14.50 32.68 9.09
N MET A 27 14.94 31.45 9.33
CA MET A 27 16.02 30.82 8.57
C MET A 27 15.53 30.30 7.22
N LYS A 28 16.25 30.60 6.14
CA LYS A 28 16.03 29.97 4.83
C LYS A 28 16.58 28.54 4.85
N TRP A 29 15.70 27.54 4.82
CA TRP A 29 16.04 26.13 5.04
C TRP A 29 16.56 25.39 3.82
N ARG A 30 16.32 25.91 2.62
CA ARG A 30 16.70 25.28 1.34
C ARG A 30 18.18 24.91 1.29
N LEU A 31 19.06 25.88 1.52
CA LEU A 31 20.51 25.68 1.42
C LEU A 31 21.06 24.72 2.51
N PRO A 32 20.67 24.85 3.79
CA PRO A 32 20.96 23.83 4.81
C PRO A 32 20.53 22.40 4.44
N CYS A 33 19.33 22.23 3.88
CA CYS A 33 18.82 20.90 3.49
C CYS A 33 19.62 20.31 2.31
N ILE A 34 20.00 21.14 1.33
CA ILE A 34 20.87 20.73 0.21
C ILE A 34 22.23 20.28 0.73
N LEU A 35 22.88 21.08 1.59
CA LEU A 35 24.19 20.76 2.15
C LEU A 35 24.16 19.49 3.01
N SER A 36 23.09 19.31 3.80
CA SER A 36 22.86 18.12 4.61
C SER A 36 22.70 16.87 3.74
N GLY A 37 21.80 16.90 2.74
CA GLY A 37 21.55 15.76 1.84
C GLY A 37 22.77 15.41 0.99
N PHE A 38 23.48 16.43 0.49
CA PHE A 38 24.72 16.22 -0.26
C PHE A 38 25.82 15.61 0.62
N GLY A 39 26.01 16.13 1.84
CA GLY A 39 26.99 15.60 2.78
C GLY A 39 26.72 14.16 3.16
N GLU A 40 25.45 13.83 3.46
CA GLU A 40 25.02 12.47 3.78
C GLU A 40 25.23 11.50 2.61
N PHE A 41 24.83 11.90 1.40
CA PHE A 41 25.04 11.09 0.20
C PHE A 41 26.52 10.86 -0.10
N GLY A 42 27.34 11.93 -0.04
CA GLY A 42 28.77 11.84 -0.26
C GLY A 42 29.47 10.96 0.76
N LEU A 43 29.14 11.13 2.05
CA LEU A 43 29.66 10.27 3.12
C LEU A 43 29.23 8.80 2.94
N ALA A 44 28.00 8.54 2.52
CA ALA A 44 27.52 7.19 2.25
C ALA A 44 28.27 6.54 1.08
N ILE A 45 28.58 7.26 0.00
CA ILE A 45 29.40 6.75 -1.10
C ILE A 45 30.81 6.41 -0.61
N ILE A 46 31.45 7.33 0.12
CA ILE A 46 32.81 7.11 0.67
C ILE A 46 32.81 5.90 1.60
N ALA A 47 31.81 5.81 2.49
CA ALA A 47 31.64 4.67 3.39
C ALA A 47 31.43 3.37 2.61
N MET A 48 30.65 3.37 1.53
CA MET A 48 30.41 2.19 0.70
C MET A 48 31.69 1.71 0.01
N LEU A 49 32.46 2.64 -0.56
CA LEU A 49 33.75 2.34 -1.19
C LEU A 49 34.74 1.78 -0.18
N TYR A 50 34.85 2.40 0.99
CA TYR A 50 35.72 1.91 2.06
C TYR A 50 35.27 0.54 2.60
N TRP A 51 33.97 0.36 2.80
CA TRP A 51 33.37 -0.89 3.28
C TRP A 51 33.68 -2.05 2.34
N TYR A 52 33.40 -1.91 1.05
CA TYR A 52 33.68 -2.95 0.06
C TYR A 52 35.19 -3.17 -0.12
N SER A 53 35.92 -2.10 -0.45
CA SER A 53 37.32 -2.18 -0.90
C SER A 53 38.29 -2.61 0.20
N TYR A 54 38.06 -2.17 1.43
CA TYR A 54 38.98 -2.44 2.54
C TYR A 54 38.42 -3.50 3.49
N SER A 55 37.20 -3.32 3.99
CA SER A 55 36.71 -4.14 5.10
C SER A 55 36.32 -5.53 4.64
N VAL A 56 35.44 -5.63 3.64
CA VAL A 56 34.91 -6.92 3.17
C VAL A 56 36.01 -7.77 2.55
N THR A 57 36.81 -7.23 1.64
CA THR A 57 37.93 -7.94 0.99
C THR A 57 38.93 -8.48 2.01
N THR A 58 39.33 -7.67 3.01
CA THR A 58 40.27 -8.08 4.06
C THR A 58 39.67 -9.13 5.00
N TRP A 59 38.37 -9.05 5.29
CA TRP A 59 37.70 -10.05 6.12
C TRP A 59 37.57 -11.38 5.40
N VAL A 60 37.23 -11.35 4.12
CA VAL A 60 37.13 -12.56 3.30
C VAL A 60 38.48 -13.22 3.10
N SER A 61 39.54 -12.46 2.78
CA SER A 61 40.88 -13.04 2.64
C SER A 61 41.33 -13.70 3.93
N ARG A 62 41.27 -13.00 5.07
CA ARG A 62 41.63 -13.56 6.38
C ARG A 62 40.76 -14.75 6.79
N GLY A 63 39.46 -14.69 6.54
CA GLY A 63 38.52 -15.76 6.88
C GLY A 63 38.77 -17.02 6.05
N LEU A 64 39.07 -16.86 4.77
CA LEU A 64 39.33 -17.96 3.85
C LEU A 64 40.72 -18.56 4.10
N ASP A 65 41.73 -17.74 4.36
CA ASP A 65 43.06 -18.18 4.80
C ASP A 65 42.97 -19.00 6.10
N ALA A 66 42.19 -18.54 7.07
CA ALA A 66 41.97 -19.26 8.33
C ALA A 66 41.19 -20.56 8.16
N ALA A 67 40.19 -20.60 7.28
CA ALA A 67 39.38 -21.79 7.02
C ALA A 67 40.16 -22.89 6.27
N LEU A 68 41.13 -22.50 5.45
CA LEU A 68 41.94 -23.39 4.62
C LEU A 68 43.31 -23.69 5.20
N ALA A 69 43.69 -22.99 6.29
CA ALA A 69 44.89 -23.27 7.07
C ALA A 69 44.92 -24.75 7.49
N GLY A 70 45.78 -25.52 6.80
CA GLY A 70 46.04 -26.93 7.06
C GLY A 70 45.26 -27.95 6.20
N LYS A 71 44.42 -27.53 5.25
CA LYS A 71 43.61 -28.45 4.43
C LYS A 71 43.62 -28.24 2.90
N ALA A 72 44.20 -27.18 2.37
CA ALA A 72 44.14 -26.88 0.94
C ALA A 72 45.50 -27.05 0.22
N GLY A 73 45.43 -27.60 -1.01
CA GLY A 73 46.50 -27.61 -2.01
C GLY A 73 46.80 -26.19 -2.54
N PRO A 74 47.00 -25.96 -3.85
CA PRO A 74 47.40 -24.64 -4.34
C PRO A 74 46.41 -23.60 -3.82
N GLY A 75 46.93 -22.51 -3.25
CA GLY A 75 46.17 -21.56 -2.45
C GLY A 75 44.93 -21.01 -3.14
N VAL A 76 44.10 -20.33 -2.35
CA VAL A 76 42.85 -19.70 -2.78
C VAL A 76 43.08 -18.85 -4.03
N SER A 77 42.22 -19.00 -5.04
CA SER A 77 42.26 -18.13 -6.21
C SER A 77 41.65 -16.76 -5.91
N ASP A 78 42.21 -15.70 -6.49
CA ASP A 78 41.67 -14.33 -6.33
C ASP A 78 40.20 -14.21 -6.77
N GLN A 79 39.77 -15.06 -7.70
CA GLN A 79 38.39 -15.12 -8.17
C GLN A 79 37.42 -15.63 -7.09
N GLU A 80 37.82 -16.64 -6.31
CA GLU A 80 37.01 -17.16 -5.21
C GLU A 80 36.87 -16.13 -4.09
N VAL A 81 37.95 -15.40 -3.78
CA VAL A 81 37.92 -14.27 -2.83
C VAL A 81 36.95 -13.19 -3.31
N GLY A 82 37.03 -12.80 -4.57
CA GLY A 82 36.16 -11.77 -5.16
C GLY A 82 34.68 -12.15 -5.14
N PHE A 83 34.36 -13.40 -5.50
CA PHE A 83 32.97 -13.89 -5.49
C PHE A 83 32.39 -13.93 -4.07
N MET A 84 33.15 -14.47 -3.11
CA MET A 84 32.73 -14.53 -1.71
C MET A 84 32.57 -13.13 -1.10
N ALA A 85 33.47 -12.19 -1.43
CA ALA A 85 33.38 -10.80 -1.03
C ALA A 85 32.10 -10.14 -1.56
N MET A 86 31.73 -10.35 -2.83
CA MET A 86 30.47 -9.82 -3.37
C MET A 86 29.24 -10.39 -2.65
N PHE A 87 29.24 -11.69 -2.34
CA PHE A 87 28.13 -12.33 -1.63
C PHE A 87 27.96 -11.79 -0.20
N ILE A 88 29.06 -11.71 0.55
CA ILE A 88 29.06 -11.14 1.91
C ILE A 88 28.63 -9.68 1.84
N PHE A 89 29.19 -8.90 0.93
CA PHE A 89 28.81 -7.51 0.73
C PHE A 89 27.30 -7.36 0.50
N ALA A 90 26.70 -8.14 -0.42
CA ALA A 90 25.27 -8.03 -0.75
C ALA A 90 24.35 -8.46 0.40
N THR A 91 24.79 -9.40 1.23
CA THR A 91 23.99 -9.94 2.35
C THR A 91 24.19 -9.17 3.66
N HIS A 92 25.28 -8.41 3.78
CA HIS A 92 25.65 -7.78 5.05
C HIS A 92 24.71 -6.61 5.41
N PRO A 93 24.17 -6.55 6.64
CA PRO A 93 23.22 -5.51 7.05
C PRO A 93 23.83 -4.10 6.98
N LEU A 94 25.13 -3.96 7.19
CA LEU A 94 25.83 -2.68 7.05
C LEU A 94 25.75 -2.12 5.63
N THR A 95 25.82 -2.97 4.60
CA THR A 95 25.69 -2.54 3.20
C THR A 95 24.32 -1.91 2.96
N TRP A 96 23.27 -2.55 3.47
CA TRP A 96 21.89 -2.05 3.38
C TRP A 96 21.70 -0.76 4.17
N LEU A 97 22.35 -0.63 5.33
CA LEU A 97 22.32 0.59 6.13
C LEU A 97 23.01 1.76 5.42
N ILE A 98 24.19 1.53 4.81
CA ILE A 98 24.90 2.56 4.03
C ILE A 98 24.08 2.95 2.80
N LEU A 99 23.52 1.96 2.09
CA LEU A 99 22.65 2.21 0.94
C LEU A 99 21.41 3.01 1.33
N TYR A 100 20.82 2.71 2.48
CA TYR A 100 19.70 3.48 3.04
C TYR A 100 20.08 4.95 3.20
N PHE A 101 21.22 5.25 3.84
CA PHE A 101 21.70 6.64 3.98
C PHE A 101 22.01 7.31 2.63
N ALA A 102 22.51 6.57 1.65
CA ALA A 102 22.73 7.10 0.30
C ALA A 102 21.42 7.51 -0.38
N VAL A 103 20.40 6.63 -0.33
CA VAL A 103 19.07 6.92 -0.88
C VAL A 103 18.42 8.08 -0.14
N GLU A 104 18.49 8.07 1.19
CA GLU A 104 17.94 9.12 2.03
C GLU A 104 18.59 10.50 1.75
N GLY A 105 19.92 10.58 1.74
CA GLY A 105 20.64 11.80 1.39
C GLY A 105 20.29 12.30 -0.01
N SER A 106 20.13 11.38 -0.97
CA SER A 106 19.70 11.70 -2.35
C SER A 106 18.29 12.29 -2.40
N VAL A 107 17.32 11.67 -1.72
CA VAL A 107 15.93 12.14 -1.67
C VAL A 107 15.86 13.53 -1.04
N ARG A 108 16.62 13.77 0.04
CA ARG A 108 16.65 15.09 0.70
C ARG A 108 17.32 16.14 -0.18
N LEU A 109 18.41 15.78 -0.86
CA LEU A 109 19.09 16.65 -1.82
C LEU A 109 18.17 17.06 -2.96
N VAL A 110 17.53 16.09 -3.63
CA VAL A 110 16.63 16.33 -4.76
C VAL A 110 15.39 17.11 -4.31
N GLY A 111 14.80 16.75 -3.16
CA GLY A 111 13.64 17.45 -2.61
C GLY A 111 13.93 18.92 -2.28
N ALA A 112 15.09 19.21 -1.69
CA ALA A 112 15.49 20.58 -1.39
C ALA A 112 15.90 21.37 -2.65
N ALA A 113 16.50 20.71 -3.64
CA ALA A 113 16.96 21.35 -4.87
C ALA A 113 15.80 21.74 -5.80
N PHE A 114 14.84 20.84 -6.01
CA PHE A 114 13.82 20.95 -7.07
C PHE A 114 12.41 21.28 -6.57
N THR A 115 11.98 20.73 -5.43
CA THR A 115 10.59 20.88 -4.95
C THR A 115 10.45 21.89 -3.81
N GLU A 116 11.53 22.60 -3.45
CA GLU A 116 11.61 23.48 -2.27
C GLU A 116 11.07 22.83 -0.99
N SER A 117 11.09 21.50 -0.95
CA SER A 117 10.54 20.73 0.15
C SER A 117 11.64 20.53 1.18
N ASP A 118 11.47 21.19 2.32
CA ASP A 118 12.38 21.08 3.47
C ASP A 118 12.14 19.75 4.20
N LEU A 119 12.53 18.63 3.59
CA LEU A 119 12.39 17.29 4.19
C LEU A 119 13.45 17.07 5.27
N GLY A 120 13.04 16.48 6.40
CA GLY A 120 13.96 15.96 7.42
C GLY A 120 14.36 14.51 7.11
N ILE A 121 15.02 13.85 8.06
CA ILE A 121 15.31 12.41 7.97
C ILE A 121 14.01 11.60 8.15
N LEU A 122 13.84 10.55 7.36
CA LEU A 122 12.65 9.71 7.27
C LEU A 122 12.27 9.09 8.62
N PRO A 123 13.19 8.51 9.42
CA PRO A 123 12.83 7.89 10.69
C PRO A 123 12.26 8.90 11.68
N LEU A 124 12.84 10.10 11.76
CA LEU A 124 12.31 11.17 12.61
C LEU A 124 10.98 11.70 12.09
N PHE A 125 10.80 11.78 10.77
CA PHE A 125 9.53 12.16 10.17
C PHE A 125 8.41 11.16 10.50
N VAL A 126 8.70 9.86 10.44
CA VAL A 126 7.75 8.80 10.83
C VAL A 126 7.42 8.88 12.31
N LEU A 127 8.44 9.06 13.17
CA LEU A 127 8.22 9.24 14.61
C LEU A 127 7.34 10.45 14.91
N ASP A 128 7.60 11.60 14.28
CA ASP A 128 6.80 12.81 14.43
C ASP A 128 5.32 12.58 14.04
N LYS A 129 5.07 11.82 12.97
CA LYS A 129 3.72 11.39 12.57
C LYS A 129 3.05 10.45 13.58
N ILE A 130 3.80 9.52 14.15
CA ILE A 130 3.28 8.60 15.19
C ILE A 130 2.91 9.39 16.44
N PHE A 131 3.78 10.30 16.89
CA PHE A 131 3.51 11.17 18.04
C PHE A 131 2.26 12.03 17.82
N LEU A 132 2.09 12.62 16.64
CA LEU A 132 0.89 13.38 16.28
C LEU A 132 -0.39 12.53 16.35
N LYS A 133 -0.31 11.31 15.82
CA LYS A 133 -1.44 10.37 15.84
C LYS A 133 -1.82 9.97 17.26
N ILE A 134 -0.83 9.73 18.13
CA ILE A 134 -1.05 9.40 19.54
C ILE A 134 -1.60 10.62 20.29
N ALA A 135 -1.11 11.82 19.99
CA ALA A 135 -1.56 13.07 20.60
C ALA A 135 -2.93 13.56 20.10
N GLY A 136 -3.60 12.82 19.21
CA GLY A 136 -4.90 13.19 18.65
C GLY A 136 -4.90 14.44 17.78
N GLN A 137 -3.72 14.94 17.39
CA GLN A 137 -3.59 16.13 16.54
C GLN A 137 -3.56 15.72 15.07
N SER A 138 -4.64 15.98 14.34
CA SER A 138 -4.68 15.84 12.88
C SER A 138 -3.87 16.97 12.24
N SER A 139 -2.60 16.70 11.95
CA SER A 139 -1.79 17.61 11.13
C SER A 139 -2.17 17.48 9.66
N PRO A 140 -2.21 18.58 8.86
CA PRO A 140 -2.45 18.50 7.43
C PRO A 140 -1.48 17.51 6.78
N SER A 141 -2.00 16.69 5.87
CA SER A 141 -1.24 15.60 5.26
C SER A 141 -0.03 16.16 4.51
N ALA A 142 1.12 15.49 4.56
CA ALA A 142 2.35 15.95 3.89
C ALA A 142 2.18 16.13 2.36
N ALA A 143 1.18 15.46 1.77
CA ALA A 143 0.74 15.67 0.40
C ALA A 143 0.16 17.09 0.17
N GLN A 144 -0.57 17.61 1.16
CA GLN A 144 -1.23 18.92 1.13
C GLN A 144 -0.24 20.08 1.30
N GLU A 145 0.87 19.88 2.04
CA GLU A 145 1.95 20.88 2.15
C GLU A 145 2.91 20.88 0.95
N GLY A 146 2.99 19.78 0.19
CA GLY A 146 3.89 19.62 -0.97
C GLY A 146 3.29 19.98 -2.32
N GLY A 147 2.07 20.53 -2.37
CA GLY A 147 1.37 20.86 -3.62
C GLY A 147 0.98 19.64 -4.47
N TYR A 148 1.15 18.42 -3.96
CA TYR A 148 0.71 17.21 -4.64
C TYR A 148 -0.79 17.04 -4.43
N THR A 149 -1.55 17.07 -5.53
CA THR A 149 -2.99 16.83 -5.53
C THR A 149 -3.28 15.44 -4.95
N GLU A 150 -3.78 15.44 -3.72
CA GLU A 150 -4.19 14.29 -2.91
C GLU A 150 -5.20 13.38 -3.63
N THR A 151 -5.81 13.89 -4.70
CA THR A 151 -6.74 13.21 -5.60
C THR A 151 -6.16 11.93 -6.22
N ASN A 152 -4.88 11.89 -6.57
CA ASN A 152 -4.30 10.73 -7.26
C ASN A 152 -3.99 9.57 -6.30
N LEU A 153 -3.36 9.84 -5.15
CA LEU A 153 -3.00 8.77 -4.20
C LEU A 153 -4.24 8.21 -3.47
N SER A 154 -5.21 9.07 -3.12
CA SER A 154 -6.48 8.62 -2.56
C SER A 154 -7.29 7.80 -3.57
N SER A 155 -7.21 8.12 -4.86
CA SER A 155 -7.80 7.33 -5.95
C SER A 155 -7.14 5.96 -6.08
N TYR A 156 -5.80 5.86 -6.05
CA TYR A 156 -5.12 4.56 -6.11
C TYR A 156 -5.41 3.69 -4.89
N VAL A 157 -5.37 4.26 -3.67
CA VAL A 157 -5.71 3.52 -2.45
C VAL A 157 -7.18 3.13 -2.42
N GLY A 158 -8.06 4.01 -2.90
CA GLY A 158 -9.49 3.76 -3.10
C GLY A 158 -9.73 2.59 -4.08
N ALA A 159 -9.08 2.62 -5.24
CA ALA A 159 -9.19 1.59 -6.26
C ALA A 159 -8.64 0.23 -5.79
N ILE A 160 -7.54 0.23 -5.03
CA ILE A 160 -7.01 -1.02 -4.43
C ILE A 160 -7.98 -1.54 -3.36
N ARG A 161 -8.54 -0.67 -2.51
CA ARG A 161 -9.54 -1.05 -1.49
C ARG A 161 -10.83 -1.57 -2.13
N GLU A 162 -11.26 -0.95 -3.23
CA GLU A 162 -12.39 -1.39 -4.03
C GLU A 162 -12.12 -2.76 -4.66
N LYS A 163 -10.96 -2.95 -5.31
CA LYS A 163 -10.53 -4.25 -5.86
C LYS A 163 -10.51 -5.34 -4.78
N VAL A 164 -9.99 -5.05 -3.58
CA VAL A 164 -9.95 -6.00 -2.45
C VAL A 164 -11.37 -6.32 -1.95
N ARG A 165 -12.29 -5.35 -1.90
CA ARG A 165 -13.70 -5.60 -1.56
C ARG A 165 -14.42 -6.43 -2.62
N VAL A 166 -14.20 -6.14 -3.90
CA VAL A 166 -14.80 -6.89 -5.02
C VAL A 166 -14.30 -8.35 -5.02
N THR A 167 -13.02 -8.57 -4.73
CA THR A 167 -12.45 -9.93 -4.60
C THR A 167 -13.04 -10.67 -3.39
N LYS A 168 -13.29 -9.98 -2.27
CA LYS A 168 -13.88 -10.60 -1.07
C LYS A 168 -15.39 -10.85 -1.20
N ALA A 169 -16.09 -10.07 -2.02
CA ALA A 169 -17.49 -10.29 -2.39
C ALA A 169 -17.68 -11.41 -3.44
N LEU A 170 -16.60 -11.93 -4.02
CA LEU A 170 -16.60 -13.00 -5.02
C LEU A 170 -16.95 -14.38 -4.44
N SER A 171 -16.98 -14.52 -3.12
CA SER A 171 -17.05 -15.82 -2.44
C SER A 171 -18.35 -16.09 -1.67
N LEU A 172 -19.37 -15.24 -1.79
CA LEU A 172 -20.64 -15.44 -1.07
C LEU A 172 -21.75 -15.84 -2.06
N PRO A 173 -22.36 -17.04 -1.91
CA PRO A 173 -23.49 -17.46 -2.74
C PRO A 173 -24.73 -16.59 -2.49
N ASP A 174 -25.64 -16.52 -3.45
CA ASP A 174 -26.91 -15.78 -3.31
C ASP A 174 -27.81 -16.45 -2.24
N GLU A 175 -28.63 -15.67 -1.51
CA GLU A 175 -29.67 -16.18 -0.59
C GLU A 175 -31.00 -16.23 -1.32
N LEU A 176 -31.71 -17.34 -1.20
CA LEU A 176 -33.11 -17.43 -1.62
C LEU A 176 -33.99 -17.53 -0.38
N CYS A 177 -34.85 -16.54 -0.17
CA CYS A 177 -35.89 -16.60 0.85
C CYS A 177 -37.26 -16.70 0.17
N VAL A 178 -37.95 -17.82 0.35
CA VAL A 178 -39.34 -17.95 -0.10
C VAL A 178 -40.27 -17.41 1.00
N ARG A 179 -41.10 -16.43 0.67
CA ARG A 179 -42.14 -15.89 1.56
C ARG A 179 -43.51 -16.10 0.94
N LYS A 180 -44.40 -16.78 1.66
CA LYS A 180 -45.82 -16.89 1.31
C LYS A 180 -46.59 -15.80 2.04
N GLU A 181 -47.23 -14.91 1.30
CA GLU A 181 -48.06 -13.82 1.83
C GLU A 181 -49.48 -14.04 1.31
N GLY A 182 -50.31 -14.71 2.11
CA GLY A 182 -51.67 -15.09 1.72
C GLY A 182 -51.71 -16.13 0.60
N ALA A 183 -52.38 -15.81 -0.51
CA ALA A 183 -52.48 -16.66 -1.70
C ALA A 183 -51.32 -16.49 -2.69
N GLU A 184 -50.38 -15.58 -2.40
CA GLU A 184 -49.28 -15.21 -3.30
C GLU A 184 -47.93 -15.66 -2.73
N GLU A 185 -47.08 -16.21 -3.59
CA GLU A 185 -45.72 -16.64 -3.24
C GLU A 185 -44.70 -15.65 -3.79
N PHE A 186 -43.86 -15.14 -2.90
CA PHE A 186 -42.77 -14.22 -3.20
C PHE A 186 -41.42 -14.90 -3.00
N LEU A 187 -40.51 -14.72 -3.96
CA LEU A 187 -39.12 -15.11 -3.85
C LEU A 187 -38.28 -13.85 -3.61
N GLU A 188 -37.59 -13.78 -2.50
CA GLU A 188 -36.64 -12.71 -2.18
C GLU A 188 -35.23 -13.23 -2.45
N ILE A 189 -34.54 -12.63 -3.42
CA ILE A 189 -33.15 -12.98 -3.73
C ILE A 189 -32.24 -11.92 -3.15
N ARG A 190 -31.33 -12.34 -2.26
CA ARG A 190 -30.32 -11.45 -1.69
C ARG A 190 -28.97 -11.77 -2.32
N ALA A 191 -28.40 -10.80 -3.01
CA ALA A 191 -27.15 -10.94 -3.72
C ALA A 191 -26.08 -9.99 -3.16
N CYS A 192 -24.83 -10.42 -3.24
CA CYS A 192 -23.67 -9.56 -3.00
C CYS A 192 -23.35 -8.66 -4.20
N ARG A 193 -23.96 -8.90 -5.36
CA ARG A 193 -23.72 -8.18 -6.62
C ARG A 193 -25.00 -7.65 -7.24
N ALA A 194 -24.90 -6.46 -7.83
CA ALA A 194 -25.94 -5.94 -8.70
C ALA A 194 -26.03 -6.78 -9.97
N LYS A 195 -27.24 -7.25 -10.30
CA LYS A 195 -27.55 -7.89 -11.57
C LYS A 195 -28.06 -6.80 -12.54
N PRO A 196 -27.26 -6.37 -13.53
CA PRO A 196 -27.56 -5.18 -14.34
C PRO A 196 -28.83 -5.32 -15.18
N ASP A 197 -29.17 -6.54 -15.60
CA ASP A 197 -30.33 -6.81 -16.45
C ASP A 197 -31.67 -6.90 -15.70
N TRP A 198 -31.64 -6.79 -14.36
CA TRP A 198 -32.78 -6.99 -13.48
C TRP A 198 -33.50 -5.67 -13.21
N THR A 199 -34.29 -5.25 -14.20
CA THR A 199 -35.17 -4.09 -14.08
C THR A 199 -36.59 -4.48 -13.66
N PRO A 200 -37.29 -3.65 -12.84
CA PRO A 200 -38.64 -3.95 -12.40
C PRO A 200 -39.59 -4.24 -13.57
N SER A 201 -40.57 -5.11 -13.35
CA SER A 201 -41.54 -5.63 -14.34
C SER A 201 -41.03 -6.72 -15.28
N ARG A 202 -39.74 -7.06 -15.26
CA ARG A 202 -39.19 -8.19 -16.04
C ARG A 202 -39.58 -9.55 -15.46
N THR A 203 -39.68 -10.55 -16.33
CA THR A 203 -39.96 -11.93 -15.94
C THR A 203 -38.65 -12.69 -15.79
N VAL A 204 -38.45 -13.30 -14.63
CA VAL A 204 -37.28 -14.13 -14.28
C VAL A 204 -37.74 -15.58 -14.15
N LYS A 205 -37.07 -16.48 -14.88
CA LYS A 205 -37.25 -17.92 -14.74
C LYS A 205 -36.17 -18.45 -13.79
N TYR A 206 -36.60 -19.10 -12.72
CA TYR A 206 -35.72 -19.87 -11.84
C TYR A 206 -36.23 -21.30 -11.78
N GLN A 207 -35.34 -22.26 -12.03
CA GLN A 207 -35.68 -23.68 -12.23
C GLN A 207 -36.81 -23.84 -13.27
N ASP A 208 -38.01 -24.25 -12.86
CA ASP A 208 -39.18 -24.38 -13.75
C ASP A 208 -40.31 -23.39 -13.44
N THR A 209 -40.08 -22.43 -12.54
CA THR A 209 -41.10 -21.45 -12.13
C THR A 209 -40.80 -20.06 -12.68
N PHE A 210 -41.86 -19.35 -13.09
CA PHE A 210 -41.78 -17.98 -13.58
C PHE A 210 -42.13 -17.00 -12.46
N TYR A 211 -41.28 -16.00 -12.31
CA TYR A 211 -41.49 -14.91 -11.37
C TYR A 211 -41.46 -13.56 -12.09
N ARG A 212 -42.24 -12.60 -11.62
CA ARG A 212 -42.18 -11.20 -12.04
C ARG A 212 -41.41 -10.39 -11.01
N LEU A 213 -40.41 -9.62 -11.45
CA LEU A 213 -39.67 -8.71 -10.57
C LEU A 213 -40.54 -7.50 -10.22
N GLU A 214 -40.90 -7.35 -8.94
CA GLU A 214 -41.70 -6.23 -8.46
C GLU A 214 -40.84 -5.04 -8.04
N GLY A 215 -39.67 -5.31 -7.47
CA GLY A 215 -38.81 -4.24 -6.98
C GLY A 215 -37.39 -4.68 -6.66
N CYS A 216 -36.50 -3.70 -6.69
CA CYS A 216 -35.11 -3.81 -6.30
C CYS A 216 -34.91 -2.88 -5.10
N SER A 217 -34.44 -3.41 -3.97
CA SER A 217 -34.14 -2.63 -2.77
C SER A 217 -32.72 -2.86 -2.29
N HIS A 218 -32.19 -1.90 -1.53
CA HIS A 218 -30.89 -2.02 -0.88
C HIS A 218 -31.09 -2.43 0.59
N GLY A 219 -30.39 -3.48 1.00
CA GLY A 219 -30.33 -4.00 2.37
C GLY A 219 -28.99 -3.76 3.04
N SER A 220 -28.85 -4.30 4.25
CA SER A 220 -27.59 -4.32 5.00
C SER A 220 -26.62 -5.37 4.46
N GLU A 221 -25.32 -5.12 4.61
CA GLU A 221 -24.25 -6.11 4.46
C GLU A 221 -24.59 -7.40 5.24
N PRO A 222 -24.24 -8.60 4.75
CA PRO A 222 -23.29 -8.90 3.66
C PRO A 222 -23.92 -9.00 2.25
N ARG A 223 -25.25 -8.87 2.11
CA ARG A 223 -25.99 -9.02 0.83
C ARG A 223 -26.86 -7.79 0.60
N PRO A 224 -26.28 -6.67 0.12
CA PRO A 224 -26.98 -5.40 0.02
C PRO A 224 -27.99 -5.37 -1.12
N PHE A 225 -27.89 -6.19 -2.16
CA PHE A 225 -28.85 -6.18 -3.27
C PHE A 225 -30.00 -7.13 -3.00
N ARG A 226 -31.22 -6.61 -2.88
CA ARG A 226 -32.43 -7.40 -2.63
C ARG A 226 -33.39 -7.29 -3.80
N TYR A 227 -33.83 -8.43 -4.30
CA TYR A 227 -34.77 -8.52 -5.42
C TYR A 227 -36.05 -9.21 -4.94
N ARG A 228 -37.18 -8.51 -5.02
CA ARG A 228 -38.49 -9.09 -4.69
C ARG A 228 -39.17 -9.56 -5.96
N LEU A 229 -39.37 -10.87 -6.05
CA LEU A 229 -39.97 -11.56 -7.18
C LEU A 229 -41.33 -12.14 -6.75
N ARG A 230 -42.37 -11.95 -7.56
CA ARG A 230 -43.70 -12.52 -7.32
C ARG A 230 -43.94 -13.69 -8.26
N ARG A 231 -44.39 -14.84 -7.74
CA ARG A 231 -44.69 -16.03 -8.54
C ARG A 231 -45.86 -15.78 -9.48
N LEU A 232 -45.73 -16.24 -10.72
CA LEU A 232 -46.79 -16.23 -11.71
C LEU A 232 -47.42 -17.63 -11.80
N SER A 233 -48.74 -17.70 -11.74
CA SER A 233 -49.51 -18.96 -11.84
C SER A 233 -49.64 -19.47 -13.28
N ALA A 234 -49.45 -18.61 -14.27
CA ALA A 234 -49.52 -18.94 -15.69
C ALA A 234 -48.16 -18.75 -16.37
N ARG A 235 -47.86 -19.59 -17.37
CA ARG A 235 -46.65 -19.50 -18.19
C ARG A 235 -46.71 -18.26 -19.09
N VAL A 236 -46.14 -17.15 -18.62
CA VAL A 236 -46.13 -15.89 -19.38
C VAL A 236 -45.00 -15.93 -20.41
N MET A 237 -45.37 -16.03 -21.68
CA MET A 237 -44.45 -15.92 -22.84
C MET A 237 -44.19 -14.43 -23.13
N GLY A 238 -43.44 -13.77 -22.26
CA GLY A 238 -42.97 -12.40 -22.50
C GLY A 238 -41.83 -12.36 -23.52
N ARG A 239 -41.68 -11.25 -24.26
CA ARG A 239 -40.65 -11.05 -25.30
C ARG A 239 -39.19 -11.14 -24.81
N THR A 240 -38.96 -11.15 -23.49
CA THR A 240 -37.62 -11.29 -22.88
C THR A 240 -37.75 -11.91 -21.48
N VAL A 241 -37.43 -13.20 -21.35
CA VAL A 241 -37.38 -13.91 -20.06
C VAL A 241 -35.92 -14.00 -19.62
N LEU A 242 -35.62 -13.53 -18.41
CA LEU A 242 -34.29 -13.66 -17.82
C LEU A 242 -34.16 -15.04 -17.16
N ILE A 243 -33.18 -15.83 -17.57
CA ILE A 243 -32.90 -17.12 -16.92
C ILE A 243 -31.94 -16.84 -15.76
N TYR A 244 -32.39 -17.13 -14.54
CA TYR A 244 -31.55 -17.05 -13.36
C TYR A 244 -30.88 -18.41 -13.13
N SER A 245 -29.58 -18.47 -13.44
CA SER A 245 -28.70 -19.61 -13.16
C SER A 245 -27.53 -19.09 -12.32
N PRO A 246 -27.55 -19.24 -10.98
CA PRO A 246 -26.46 -18.77 -10.13
C PRO A 246 -25.19 -19.61 -10.36
N GLU A 247 -24.01 -18.98 -10.27
CA GLU A 247 -22.70 -19.64 -10.45
C GLU A 247 -22.36 -20.62 -9.31
N GLN A 248 -22.99 -20.44 -8.14
CA GLN A 248 -22.90 -21.30 -6.96
C GLN A 248 -24.30 -21.65 -6.50
N GLU A 249 -24.51 -22.85 -5.96
CA GLU A 249 -25.81 -23.24 -5.41
C GLU A 249 -26.24 -22.22 -4.35
N PRO A 250 -27.41 -21.59 -4.52
CA PRO A 250 -27.88 -20.58 -3.59
C PRO A 250 -28.24 -21.23 -2.27
N VAL A 251 -27.98 -20.52 -1.18
CA VAL A 251 -28.38 -20.99 0.15
C VAL A 251 -29.88 -20.70 0.30
N GLU A 252 -30.68 -21.75 0.45
CA GLU A 252 -32.08 -21.62 0.82
C GLU A 252 -32.15 -21.22 2.29
N ALA A 253 -32.65 -20.01 2.54
CA ALA A 253 -32.95 -19.59 3.90
C ALA A 253 -34.28 -20.22 4.30
N GLU A 254 -34.18 -21.37 4.96
CA GLU A 254 -35.30 -21.95 5.69
C GLU A 254 -35.71 -20.99 6.81
N LYS A 255 -37.02 -20.79 6.96
CA LYS A 255 -37.58 -19.91 7.98
C LYS A 255 -38.36 -20.75 8.97
#